data_AF-A0A7S1Z8N1-F1
#
_entry.id   AF-A0A7S1Z8N1-F1
#
_cell.length_a   1.000
_cell.length_b   1.000
_cell.length_c   1.000
_cell.angle_alpha   90.00
_cell.angle_beta   90.00
_cell.angle_gamma   90.00
#
_symmetry.space_group_name_H-M   'P 1'
#
loop_
_entity.id
_entity.type
_entity.pdbx_description
1 polymer ?
#
loop_
_entity_poly.entity_id
_entity_poly.type
_entity_poly.pdbx_seq_one_letter_code
_entity_poly.pdbx_strand_id
1 'polypeptide(L)'
;MMDCVPAPIQTSKQSSPFDTVLEENTEADQDVAAQETSLASPSSVMSVNSLESDEEDVRIPEPTTKTGLKILFLSSDTGGGHRASAESLAAQFERLFPGSTYALLDTVEKDGVYPYNTLVSAYKHLGARPQQWKLFYNVTNTRAFETIADVHLKVMCERATRRRIMSYNPDVVVSVHPLMTGVPCLACDNITKQTGINLPMFTVVTDLGSAHCAWFANGVEKMFVASNQIRNLAKTRGHVPDEKLAQYGLPIRHDFAVQAELMGDRM
;
A
#
# COMPACT_ATOMS: atom_id res chain seq x y z
N MET A 1 -33.70 22.46 -10.37
CA MET A 1 -32.65 23.49 -10.32
C MET A 1 -32.18 23.62 -8.89
N MET A 2 -31.02 23.06 -8.60
CA MET A 2 -30.20 23.34 -7.42
C MET A 2 -28.82 22.80 -7.80
N ASP A 3 -28.01 23.71 -8.35
CA ASP A 3 -26.67 23.43 -8.84
C ASP A 3 -25.73 23.23 -7.66
N CYS A 4 -25.31 21.98 -7.43
CA CYS A 4 -24.18 21.67 -6.54
C CYS A 4 -22.89 21.82 -7.35
N VAL A 5 -22.26 22.98 -7.24
CA VAL A 5 -20.91 23.24 -7.72
C VAL A 5 -19.93 22.38 -6.88
N PRO A 6 -19.04 21.58 -7.50
CA PRO A 6 -18.04 20.82 -6.77
C PRO A 6 -16.95 21.74 -6.20
N ALA A 7 -16.59 21.51 -4.93
CA ALA A 7 -15.53 22.22 -4.21
C ALA A 7 -14.13 21.97 -4.85
N PRO A 8 -13.19 22.93 -4.74
CA PRO A 8 -11.90 22.86 -5.41
C PRO A 8 -11.00 21.76 -4.84
N ILE A 9 -10.27 21.10 -5.75
CA ILE A 9 -9.27 20.06 -5.48
C ILE A 9 -8.08 20.72 -4.78
N GLN A 10 -7.79 20.33 -3.54
CA GLN A 10 -6.58 20.75 -2.83
C GLN A 10 -5.39 19.91 -3.31
N THR A 11 -4.52 20.53 -4.10
CA THR A 11 -3.17 20.03 -4.37
C THR A 11 -2.24 20.55 -3.26
N SER A 12 -1.95 19.73 -2.25
CA SER A 12 -0.98 20.11 -1.23
C SER A 12 0.44 19.90 -1.76
N LYS A 13 1.09 20.98 -2.21
CA LYS A 13 2.55 21.07 -2.19
C LYS A 13 2.96 21.60 -0.82
N GLN A 14 3.59 20.77 0.01
CA GLN A 14 4.32 21.24 1.19
C GLN A 14 5.81 21.03 0.96
N SER A 15 6.57 22.10 1.21
CA SER A 15 8.03 22.18 1.13
C SER A 15 8.69 21.43 2.30
N SER A 16 9.79 20.71 2.02
CA SER A 16 10.60 19.95 2.97
C SER A 16 11.42 20.88 3.89
N PRO A 17 11.59 20.57 5.19
CA PRO A 17 12.30 21.43 6.16
C PRO A 17 13.80 21.09 6.31
N PHE A 18 14.50 20.76 5.23
CA PHE A 18 15.94 20.47 5.26
C PHE A 18 16.71 21.37 4.29
N ASP A 19 16.69 22.67 4.56
CA ASP A 19 17.57 23.66 3.92
C ASP A 19 18.20 24.55 5.00
N THR A 20 18.93 23.96 5.95
CA THR A 20 19.94 24.69 6.72
C THR A 20 20.90 23.69 7.35
N VAL A 21 22.16 23.71 6.92
CA VAL A 21 23.42 23.59 7.69
C VAL A 21 24.53 23.18 6.71
N LEU A 22 25.25 24.18 6.21
CA LEU A 22 26.61 24.07 5.69
C LEU A 22 27.41 25.23 6.32
N GLU A 23 28.73 25.01 6.45
CA GLU A 23 29.75 25.81 7.16
C GLU A 23 29.87 25.40 8.65
N GLU A 24 31.02 25.07 9.22
CA GLU A 24 32.43 25.16 8.83
C GLU A 24 33.22 24.28 9.85
N ASN A 25 34.30 23.62 9.44
CA ASN A 25 35.54 23.51 10.22
C ASN A 25 36.59 22.64 9.50
N THR A 26 37.71 23.30 9.22
CA THR A 26 38.95 22.84 8.61
C THR A 26 39.99 22.43 9.66
N GLU A 27 41.06 21.77 9.17
CA GLU A 27 42.35 21.41 9.81
C GLU A 27 42.37 20.04 10.53
N ALA A 28 43.01 18.98 9.99
CA ALA A 28 44.42 18.70 9.69
C ALA A 28 45.04 17.80 10.79
N ASP A 29 45.46 16.56 10.47
CA ASP A 29 46.88 16.17 10.37
C ASP A 29 47.11 14.64 10.19
N GLN A 30 48.01 14.34 9.24
CA GLN A 30 49.08 13.31 9.16
C GLN A 30 48.85 11.79 9.39
N ASP A 31 49.16 11.06 8.28
CA ASP A 31 50.10 9.93 8.12
C ASP A 31 50.16 8.77 9.14
N VAL A 32 49.96 7.53 8.65
CA VAL A 32 50.96 6.44 8.63
C VAL A 32 50.53 5.36 7.62
N ALA A 33 51.43 5.02 6.69
CA ALA A 33 51.38 3.84 5.83
C ALA A 33 52.14 2.66 6.45
N ALA A 34 51.66 1.42 6.28
CA ALA A 34 52.48 0.21 6.39
C ALA A 34 51.87 -0.96 5.59
N GLN A 35 52.79 -1.73 4.98
CA GLN A 35 52.66 -2.76 3.94
C GLN A 35 52.22 -4.16 4.44
N GLU A 36 51.62 -4.90 3.50
CA GLU A 36 51.73 -6.34 3.15
C GLU A 36 52.05 -7.42 4.23
N THR A 37 51.31 -8.54 4.20
CA THR A 37 51.79 -9.82 3.64
C THR A 37 50.79 -11.00 3.75
N SER A 38 50.71 -11.71 2.61
CA SER A 38 50.31 -13.11 2.33
C SER A 38 50.38 -14.14 3.47
N LEU A 39 49.38 -15.06 3.53
CA LEU A 39 49.58 -16.53 3.52
C LEU A 39 48.25 -17.31 3.50
N ALA A 40 48.24 -18.41 2.74
CA ALA A 40 47.08 -19.20 2.34
C ALA A 40 46.86 -20.49 3.17
N SER A 41 45.57 -20.84 3.36
CA SER A 41 44.94 -22.19 3.37
C SER A 41 45.27 -23.21 4.48
N PRO A 42 44.47 -24.30 4.66
CA PRO A 42 43.03 -24.51 4.44
C PRO A 42 42.33 -25.20 5.64
N SER A 43 41.00 -25.11 5.76
CA SER A 43 40.23 -26.24 6.31
C SER A 43 38.76 -26.22 5.88
N SER A 44 38.31 -27.42 5.54
CA SER A 44 37.04 -27.80 4.94
C SER A 44 35.93 -27.86 6.00
N VAL A 45 34.82 -27.14 5.82
CA VAL A 45 33.56 -27.46 6.50
C VAL A 45 32.36 -27.11 5.63
N MET A 46 31.69 -28.18 5.18
CA MET A 46 30.29 -28.35 4.77
C MET A 46 29.65 -27.35 3.81
N SER A 47 29.48 -27.84 2.57
CA SER A 47 28.48 -27.43 1.60
C SER A 47 27.08 -27.52 2.22
N VAL A 48 26.49 -26.37 2.56
CA VAL A 48 25.06 -26.24 2.79
C VAL A 48 24.44 -25.84 1.45
N ASN A 49 23.59 -26.72 0.92
CA ASN A 49 22.83 -26.50 -0.29
C ASN A 49 22.14 -25.13 -0.26
N SER A 50 22.46 -24.32 -1.27
CA SER A 50 21.74 -23.13 -1.69
C SER A 50 20.26 -23.48 -1.84
N LEU A 51 19.43 -22.98 -0.94
CA LEU A 51 18.00 -22.86 -1.20
C LEU A 51 17.87 -21.65 -2.11
N GLU A 52 17.83 -21.90 -3.41
CA GLU A 52 17.39 -20.93 -4.41
C GLU A 52 15.98 -20.48 -3.99
N SER A 53 15.90 -19.28 -3.43
CA SER A 53 14.66 -18.52 -3.40
C SER A 53 14.34 -18.19 -4.85
N ASP A 54 13.20 -18.68 -5.35
CA ASP A 54 12.60 -18.22 -6.59
C ASP A 54 12.21 -16.73 -6.43
N GLU A 55 13.21 -15.86 -6.43
CA GLU A 55 13.06 -14.43 -6.71
C GLU A 55 12.64 -14.38 -8.18
N GLU A 56 11.33 -14.35 -8.44
CA GLU A 56 10.83 -13.90 -9.73
C GLU A 56 11.42 -12.50 -9.96
N ASP A 57 12.48 -12.45 -10.78
CA ASP A 57 13.09 -11.23 -11.30
C ASP A 57 11.97 -10.36 -11.85
N VAL A 58 11.58 -9.34 -11.08
CA VAL A 58 10.52 -8.40 -11.44
C VAL A 58 11.06 -7.58 -12.58
N ARG A 59 10.95 -8.12 -13.79
CA ARG A 59 11.22 -7.38 -15.02
C ARG A 59 10.19 -6.28 -15.10
N ILE A 60 10.61 -5.07 -14.74
CA ILE A 60 9.85 -3.86 -15.01
C ILE A 60 9.76 -3.79 -16.54
N PRO A 61 8.55 -3.94 -17.13
CA PRO A 61 8.42 -3.89 -18.58
C PRO A 61 8.92 -2.53 -19.09
N GLU A 62 9.59 -2.55 -20.25
CA GLU A 62 10.02 -1.34 -20.95
C GLU A 62 8.90 -0.30 -20.96
N PRO A 63 9.17 0.95 -20.58
CA PRO A 63 8.14 1.94 -20.35
C PRO A 63 7.26 2.10 -21.59
N THR A 64 5.96 1.89 -21.41
CA THR A 64 4.95 2.27 -22.40
C THR A 64 5.13 3.74 -22.79
N THR A 65 4.66 4.13 -23.97
CA THR A 65 4.77 5.51 -24.52
C THR A 65 4.20 6.63 -23.64
N LYS A 66 3.62 6.30 -22.49
CA LYS A 66 3.19 7.24 -21.45
C LYS A 66 4.33 7.46 -20.47
N THR A 67 4.86 8.67 -20.43
CA THR A 67 5.97 9.04 -19.54
C THR A 67 5.57 9.05 -18.07
N GLY A 68 4.30 9.35 -17.75
CA GLY A 68 3.76 9.38 -16.39
C GLY A 68 2.36 8.79 -16.25
N LEU A 69 2.07 8.25 -15.07
CA LEU A 69 0.79 7.64 -14.70
C LEU A 69 -0.04 8.53 -13.78
N LYS A 70 -1.36 8.46 -13.86
CA LYS A 70 -2.27 9.03 -12.85
C LYS A 70 -2.73 7.94 -11.90
N ILE A 71 -2.20 7.95 -10.68
CA ILE A 71 -2.49 6.94 -9.65
C ILE A 71 -3.56 7.44 -8.69
N LEU A 72 -4.60 6.66 -8.45
CA LEU A 72 -5.57 6.93 -7.40
C LEU A 72 -5.35 5.98 -6.21
N PHE A 73 -4.86 6.51 -5.10
CA PHE A 73 -4.72 5.77 -3.86
C PHE A 73 -6.00 5.86 -3.03
N LEU A 74 -6.50 4.71 -2.59
CA LEU A 74 -7.63 4.60 -1.68
C LEU A 74 -7.12 4.35 -0.26
N SER A 75 -7.35 5.32 0.63
CA SER A 75 -6.82 5.31 2.00
C SER A 75 -7.82 5.96 2.96
N SER A 76 -7.57 5.87 4.26
CA SER A 76 -8.34 6.60 5.28
C SER A 76 -7.43 6.97 6.46
N ASP A 77 -7.74 8.08 7.14
CA ASP A 77 -6.98 8.59 8.30
C ASP A 77 -7.30 7.84 9.61
N THR A 78 -7.34 6.50 9.54
CA THR A 78 -7.61 5.56 10.64
C THR A 78 -6.35 5.17 11.43
N GLY A 79 -5.32 6.03 11.46
CA GLY A 79 -4.07 5.76 12.20
C GLY A 79 -2.77 6.09 11.46
N GLY A 80 -2.82 6.83 10.36
CA GLY A 80 -1.65 7.41 9.66
C GLY A 80 -0.81 6.43 8.82
N GLY A 81 -0.70 5.16 9.23
CA GLY A 81 0.13 4.16 8.54
C GLY A 81 -0.22 3.95 7.07
N HIS A 82 -1.51 3.87 6.74
CA HIS A 82 -1.98 3.68 5.36
C HIS A 82 -1.59 4.85 4.43
N ARG A 83 -1.60 6.08 4.96
CA ARG A 83 -1.20 7.27 4.20
C ARG A 83 0.29 7.24 3.90
N ALA A 84 1.12 6.91 4.89
CA ALA A 84 2.57 6.78 4.69
C ALA A 84 2.91 5.73 3.62
N SER A 85 2.19 4.60 3.59
CA SER A 85 2.32 3.60 2.54
C SER A 85 1.96 4.13 1.14
N ALA A 86 0.85 4.86 1.00
CA ALA A 86 0.46 5.45 -0.28
C ALA A 86 1.47 6.50 -0.77
N GLU A 87 1.95 7.38 0.12
CA GLU A 87 2.95 8.39 -0.22
C GLU A 87 4.29 7.76 -0.60
N SER A 88 4.68 6.68 0.08
CA SER A 88 5.87 5.90 -0.26
C SER A 88 5.77 5.28 -1.66
N LEU A 89 4.62 4.70 -2.01
CA LEU A 89 4.39 4.14 -3.33
C LEU A 89 4.37 5.24 -4.40
N ALA A 90 3.72 6.37 -4.12
CA ALA A 90 3.67 7.52 -5.02
C ALA A 90 5.08 8.03 -5.37
N ALA A 91 5.98 8.13 -4.38
CA ALA A 91 7.36 8.53 -4.60
C ALA A 91 8.10 7.54 -5.52
N GLN A 92 7.85 6.23 -5.38
CA GLN A 92 8.43 5.22 -6.26
C GLN A 92 7.85 5.27 -7.68
N PHE A 93 6.55 5.52 -7.83
CA PHE A 93 5.95 5.74 -9.16
C PHE A 93 6.59 6.91 -9.88
N GLU A 94 6.82 8.04 -9.21
CA GLU A 94 7.48 9.20 -9.84
C GLU A 94 8.94 8.90 -10.19
N ARG A 95 9.66 8.15 -9.36
CA ARG A 95 11.04 7.76 -9.63
C ARG A 95 11.17 6.81 -10.83
N LEU A 96 10.26 5.84 -10.96
CA LEU A 96 10.29 4.84 -12.04
C LEU A 96 9.61 5.34 -13.32
N PHE A 97 8.60 6.20 -13.20
CA PHE A 97 7.82 6.75 -14.31
C PHE A 97 7.68 8.28 -14.16
N PRO A 98 8.71 9.05 -14.57
CA PRO A 98 8.75 10.50 -14.36
C PRO A 98 7.57 11.27 -14.96
N GLY A 99 6.95 12.14 -14.15
CA GLY A 99 5.72 12.85 -14.51
C GLY A 99 4.44 12.12 -14.08
N SER A 100 4.58 11.10 -13.23
CA SER A 100 3.46 10.47 -12.56
C SER A 100 2.85 11.42 -11.53
N THR A 101 1.54 11.32 -11.35
CA THR A 101 0.79 12.12 -10.39
C THR A 101 -0.10 11.21 -9.58
N TYR A 102 -0.44 11.63 -8.36
CA TYR A 102 -1.32 10.83 -7.53
C TYR A 102 -2.37 11.68 -6.83
N ALA A 103 -3.48 11.03 -6.48
CA ALA A 103 -4.50 11.56 -5.59
C ALA A 103 -4.81 10.56 -4.47
N LEU A 104 -5.20 11.07 -3.31
CA LEU A 104 -5.67 10.29 -2.17
C LEU A 104 -7.18 10.46 -2.05
N LEU A 105 -7.90 9.35 -2.07
CA LEU A 105 -9.35 9.31 -1.92
C LEU A 105 -9.72 8.54 -0.65
N ASP A 106 -10.34 9.26 0.29
CA ASP A 106 -11.03 8.68 1.44
C ASP A 106 -12.54 8.70 1.22
N THR A 107 -13.12 7.53 0.95
CA THR A 107 -14.57 7.35 0.84
C THR A 107 -15.25 6.90 2.14
N VAL A 108 -14.51 6.52 3.19
CA VAL A 108 -15.08 5.92 4.41
C VAL A 108 -15.65 7.02 5.30
N GLU A 109 -14.90 8.11 5.49
CA GLU A 109 -15.36 9.20 6.35
C GLU A 109 -16.33 10.15 5.61
N LYS A 110 -16.03 10.50 4.36
CA LYS A 110 -16.78 11.54 3.62
C LYS A 110 -18.03 11.04 2.90
N ASP A 111 -18.00 9.83 2.37
CA ASP A 111 -19.06 9.27 1.53
C ASP A 111 -19.70 8.00 2.13
N GLY A 112 -19.30 7.62 3.36
CA GLY A 112 -19.77 6.42 4.02
C GLY A 112 -21.24 6.50 4.44
N VAL A 113 -21.94 5.37 4.37
CA VAL A 113 -23.32 5.23 4.87
C VAL A 113 -23.29 4.78 6.32
N TYR A 114 -24.26 5.23 7.13
CA TYR A 114 -24.42 4.74 8.50
C TYR A 114 -24.61 3.21 8.52
N PRO A 115 -23.96 2.47 9.45
CA PRO A 115 -23.09 2.95 10.52
C PRO A 115 -21.59 3.06 10.15
N TYR A 116 -21.20 2.74 8.91
CA TYR A 116 -19.80 2.60 8.51
C TYR A 116 -19.01 3.92 8.52
N ASN A 117 -19.69 5.04 8.27
CA ASN A 117 -19.09 6.37 8.43
C ASN A 117 -18.69 6.72 9.88
N THR A 118 -19.19 5.98 10.87
CA THR A 118 -18.78 6.16 12.28
C THR A 118 -17.57 5.30 12.66
N LEU A 119 -17.08 4.43 11.76
CA LEU A 119 -16.01 3.47 12.07
C LEU A 119 -14.69 4.14 12.44
N VAL A 120 -14.36 5.29 11.86
CA VAL A 120 -13.15 6.05 12.23
C VAL A 120 -13.25 6.56 13.67
N SER A 121 -14.40 7.11 14.05
CA SER A 121 -14.67 7.56 15.42
C SER A 121 -14.71 6.38 16.40
N ALA A 122 -15.37 5.29 16.02
CA ALA A 122 -15.43 4.07 16.81
C ALA A 122 -14.03 3.46 17.00
N TYR A 123 -13.19 3.45 15.95
CA TYR A 123 -11.80 2.99 16.03
C TYR A 123 -10.99 3.81 17.03
N LYS A 124 -11.05 5.15 16.97
CA LYS A 124 -10.39 6.04 17.94
C LYS A 124 -10.85 5.76 19.38
N HIS A 125 -12.14 5.47 19.58
CA HIS A 125 -12.69 5.16 20.90
C HIS A 125 -12.31 3.76 21.40
N LEU A 126 -12.31 2.76 20.52
CA LEU A 126 -12.05 1.35 20.83
C LEU A 126 -10.55 1.05 20.95
N GLY A 127 -9.68 1.82 20.26
CA GLY A 127 -8.23 1.67 20.33
C GLY A 127 -7.67 1.84 21.75
N ALA A 128 -8.35 2.63 22.60
CA ALA A 128 -8.01 2.78 24.00
C ALA A 128 -8.55 1.65 24.92
N ARG A 129 -9.31 0.67 24.37
CA ARG A 129 -10.02 -0.36 25.14
C ARG A 129 -9.82 -1.76 24.53
N PRO A 130 -8.71 -2.45 24.86
CA PRO A 130 -8.31 -3.70 24.21
C PRO A 130 -9.37 -4.82 24.22
N GLN A 131 -10.12 -4.98 25.32
CA GLN A 131 -11.16 -6.01 25.42
C GLN A 131 -12.37 -5.72 24.51
N GLN A 132 -12.76 -4.45 24.39
CA GLN A 132 -13.84 -4.04 23.50
C GLN A 132 -13.42 -4.14 22.04
N TRP A 133 -12.18 -3.75 21.73
CA TRP A 133 -11.60 -3.94 20.39
C TRP A 133 -11.55 -5.42 20.00
N LYS A 134 -11.10 -6.30 20.91
CA LYS A 134 -11.06 -7.75 20.66
C LYS A 134 -12.44 -8.32 20.38
N LEU A 135 -13.45 -7.94 21.16
CA LEU A 135 -14.83 -8.39 20.95
C LEU A 135 -15.36 -7.89 19.60
N PHE A 136 -15.22 -6.60 19.34
CA PHE A 136 -15.64 -5.98 18.07
C PHE A 136 -14.98 -6.68 16.88
N TYR A 137 -13.65 -6.80 16.90
CA TYR A 137 -12.87 -7.46 15.86
C TYR A 137 -13.33 -8.91 15.62
N ASN A 138 -13.54 -9.68 16.69
CA ASN A 138 -13.97 -11.08 16.56
C ASN A 138 -15.38 -11.20 15.96
N VAL A 139 -16.29 -10.28 16.28
CA VAL A 139 -17.65 -10.27 15.74
C VAL A 139 -17.64 -9.84 14.26
N THR A 140 -16.90 -8.78 13.93
CA THR A 140 -16.87 -8.24 12.56
C THR A 140 -16.03 -9.07 11.60
N ASN A 141 -15.03 -9.80 12.10
CA ASN A 141 -14.18 -10.69 11.32
C ASN A 141 -14.76 -12.13 11.20
N THR A 142 -16.09 -12.24 11.24
CA THR A 142 -16.82 -13.48 10.89
C THR A 142 -17.23 -13.44 9.43
N ARG A 143 -17.22 -14.59 8.75
CA ARG A 143 -17.58 -14.70 7.32
C ARG A 143 -19.01 -14.22 7.04
N ALA A 144 -19.93 -14.49 7.96
CA ALA A 144 -21.33 -14.07 7.82
C ALA A 144 -21.46 -12.54 7.88
N PHE A 145 -20.87 -11.90 8.89
CA PHE A 145 -20.92 -10.44 9.02
C PHE A 145 -20.22 -9.77 7.84
N GLU A 146 -19.04 -10.26 7.45
CA GLU A 146 -18.30 -9.78 6.30
C GLU A 146 -19.13 -9.81 5.02
N THR A 147 -19.73 -10.97 4.70
CA THR A 147 -20.52 -11.14 3.47
C THR A 147 -21.71 -10.18 3.45
N ILE A 148 -22.42 -10.05 4.57
CA ILE A 148 -23.56 -9.15 4.70
C ILE A 148 -23.11 -7.70 4.55
N ALA A 149 -22.04 -7.31 5.24
CA ALA A 149 -21.50 -5.95 5.21
C ALA A 149 -20.97 -5.58 3.82
N ASP A 150 -20.23 -6.47 3.17
CA ASP A 150 -19.70 -6.27 1.82
C ASP A 150 -20.82 -6.09 0.79
N VAL A 151 -21.84 -6.96 0.81
CA VAL A 151 -23.01 -6.82 -0.07
C VAL A 151 -23.73 -5.50 0.19
N HIS A 152 -24.00 -5.18 1.46
CA HIS A 152 -24.68 -3.94 1.81
C HIS A 152 -23.90 -2.70 1.37
N LEU A 153 -22.58 -2.67 1.62
CA LEU A 153 -21.71 -1.57 1.20
C LEU A 153 -21.65 -1.44 -0.32
N LYS A 154 -21.55 -2.55 -1.06
CA LYS A 154 -21.58 -2.53 -2.54
C LYS A 154 -22.89 -1.95 -3.06
N VAL A 155 -24.03 -2.39 -2.53
CA VAL A 155 -25.35 -1.87 -2.95
C VAL A 155 -25.47 -0.37 -2.68
N MET A 156 -25.04 0.08 -1.50
CA MET A 156 -25.27 1.46 -1.06
C MET A 156 -24.24 2.45 -1.61
N CYS A 157 -22.97 2.04 -1.74
CA CYS A 157 -21.86 2.97 -1.97
C CYS A 157 -21.28 2.89 -3.39
N GLU A 158 -21.48 1.79 -4.13
CA GLU A 158 -20.80 1.57 -5.43
C GLU A 158 -21.01 2.73 -6.41
N ARG A 159 -22.24 3.24 -6.55
CA ARG A 159 -22.55 4.34 -7.47
C ARG A 159 -21.84 5.64 -7.09
N ALA A 160 -21.69 5.91 -5.80
CA ALA A 160 -20.98 7.09 -5.31
C ALA A 160 -19.48 6.92 -5.54
N THR A 161 -18.92 5.78 -5.11
CA THR A 161 -17.51 5.41 -5.30
C THR A 161 -17.11 5.44 -6.78
N ARG A 162 -17.93 4.86 -7.67
CA ARG A 162 -17.69 4.86 -9.11
C ARG A 162 -17.59 6.26 -9.69
N ARG A 163 -18.53 7.15 -9.34
CA ARG A 163 -18.50 8.55 -9.78
C ARG A 163 -17.27 9.29 -9.28
N ARG A 164 -16.86 9.05 -8.03
CA ARG A 164 -15.64 9.62 -7.45
C ARG A 164 -14.41 9.14 -8.21
N ILE A 165 -14.23 7.83 -8.39
CA ILE A 165 -13.10 7.27 -9.13
C ILE A 165 -13.02 7.87 -10.53
N MET A 166 -14.15 7.91 -11.26
CA MET A 166 -14.22 8.50 -12.61
C MET A 166 -13.82 9.98 -12.63
N SER A 167 -14.13 10.76 -11.59
CA SER A 167 -13.78 12.19 -11.53
C SER A 167 -12.26 12.45 -11.49
N TYR A 168 -11.48 11.47 -11.03
CA TYR A 168 -10.01 11.56 -11.05
C TYR A 168 -9.40 11.10 -12.38
N ASN A 169 -10.18 10.41 -13.23
CA ASN A 169 -9.72 9.79 -14.47
C ASN A 169 -8.36 9.05 -14.30
N PRO A 170 -8.23 8.13 -13.33
CA PRO A 170 -6.97 7.46 -13.05
C PRO A 170 -6.62 6.43 -14.13
N ASP A 171 -5.33 6.16 -14.24
CA ASP A 171 -4.81 5.06 -15.05
C ASP A 171 -4.73 3.76 -14.24
N VAL A 172 -4.59 3.88 -12.91
CA VAL A 172 -4.50 2.76 -11.98
C VAL A 172 -5.08 3.15 -10.63
N VAL A 173 -5.74 2.21 -9.97
CA VAL A 173 -6.26 2.36 -8.60
C VAL A 173 -5.50 1.44 -7.65
N VAL A 174 -5.04 1.97 -6.52
CA VAL A 174 -4.32 1.20 -5.50
C VAL A 174 -4.98 1.38 -4.15
N SER A 175 -5.47 0.29 -3.56
CA SER A 175 -6.00 0.28 -2.21
C SER A 175 -4.92 -0.01 -1.19
N VAL A 176 -4.80 0.86 -0.18
CA VAL A 176 -3.90 0.67 0.97
C VAL A 176 -4.69 0.61 2.29
N HIS A 177 -6.00 0.32 2.23
CA HIS A 177 -6.86 0.32 3.41
C HIS A 177 -7.92 -0.81 3.35
N PRO A 178 -8.18 -1.55 4.45
CA PRO A 178 -9.03 -2.74 4.44
C PRO A 178 -10.48 -2.48 4.04
N LEU A 179 -11.06 -1.32 4.40
CA LEU A 179 -12.43 -0.97 4.02
C LEU A 179 -12.56 -0.45 2.58
N MET A 180 -11.44 -0.33 1.85
CA MET A 180 -11.35 0.27 0.51
C MET A 180 -11.05 -0.75 -0.59
N THR A 181 -11.53 -1.97 -0.44
CA THR A 181 -11.20 -3.08 -1.35
C THR A 181 -12.43 -3.52 -2.13
N GLY A 182 -13.49 -3.99 -1.46
CA GLY A 182 -14.67 -4.60 -2.09
C GLY A 182 -15.49 -3.65 -2.97
N VAL A 183 -15.93 -2.51 -2.43
CA VAL A 183 -16.73 -1.52 -3.18
C VAL A 183 -15.93 -0.90 -4.33
N PRO A 184 -14.68 -0.44 -4.14
CA PRO A 184 -13.90 0.10 -5.23
C PRO A 184 -13.56 -0.93 -6.31
N CYS A 185 -13.33 -2.20 -5.94
CA CYS A 185 -13.10 -3.27 -6.91
C CYS A 185 -14.31 -3.46 -7.84
N LEU A 186 -15.51 -3.50 -7.29
CA LEU A 186 -16.74 -3.55 -8.09
C LEU A 186 -16.91 -2.28 -8.95
N ALA A 187 -16.58 -1.12 -8.41
CA ALA A 187 -16.67 0.15 -9.13
C ALA A 187 -15.70 0.20 -10.33
N CYS A 188 -14.44 -0.25 -10.16
CA CYS A 188 -13.45 -0.33 -11.24
C CYS A 188 -13.90 -1.30 -12.34
N ASP A 189 -14.39 -2.49 -11.98
CA ASP A 189 -14.93 -3.46 -12.93
C ASP A 189 -16.11 -2.88 -13.73
N ASN A 190 -17.03 -2.18 -13.07
CA ASN A 190 -18.14 -1.51 -13.74
C ASN A 190 -17.67 -0.35 -14.64
N ILE A 191 -16.62 0.40 -14.26
CA ILE A 191 -16.02 1.43 -15.11
C ILE A 191 -15.43 0.80 -16.37
N THR A 192 -14.68 -0.29 -16.23
CA THR A 192 -14.10 -1.03 -17.35
C THR A 192 -15.19 -1.48 -18.31
N LYS A 193 -16.27 -2.09 -17.79
CA LYS A 193 -17.43 -2.51 -18.60
C LYS A 193 -18.14 -1.35 -19.29
N GLN A 194 -18.25 -0.19 -18.62
CA GLN A 194 -18.95 0.98 -19.14
C GLN A 194 -18.14 1.72 -20.21
N THR A 195 -16.82 1.81 -20.04
CA THR A 195 -15.95 2.64 -20.90
C THR A 195 -15.23 1.83 -21.96
N GLY A 196 -15.11 0.51 -21.79
CA GLY A 196 -14.27 -0.36 -22.61
C GLY A 196 -12.76 -0.20 -22.33
N ILE A 197 -12.37 0.67 -21.41
CA ILE A 197 -10.97 0.91 -21.02
C ILE A 197 -10.71 0.14 -19.74
N ASN A 198 -9.70 -0.74 -19.75
CA ASN A 198 -9.32 -1.49 -18.57
C ASN A 198 -8.77 -0.55 -17.48
N LEU A 199 -9.47 -0.45 -16.35
CA LEU A 199 -9.01 0.24 -15.15
C LEU A 199 -8.53 -0.78 -14.11
N PRO A 200 -7.21 -1.08 -14.04
CA PRO A 200 -6.69 -2.06 -13.10
C PRO A 200 -6.75 -1.55 -11.66
N MET A 201 -7.06 -2.46 -10.74
CA MET A 201 -7.04 -2.21 -9.31
C MET A 201 -6.08 -3.17 -8.60
N PHE A 202 -5.28 -2.63 -7.70
CA PHE A 202 -4.35 -3.36 -6.86
C PHE A 202 -4.69 -3.17 -5.38
N THR A 203 -4.33 -4.13 -4.55
CA THR A 203 -4.41 -4.02 -3.09
C THR A 203 -3.03 -4.21 -2.49
N VAL A 204 -2.61 -3.31 -1.61
CA VAL A 204 -1.40 -3.43 -0.80
C VAL A 204 -1.82 -3.58 0.65
N VAL A 205 -1.69 -4.79 1.18
CA VAL A 205 -2.05 -5.09 2.57
C VAL A 205 -0.99 -4.53 3.49
N THR A 206 -1.37 -3.56 4.32
CA THR A 206 -0.46 -2.88 5.25
C THR A 206 -0.43 -3.51 6.65
N ASP A 207 -1.18 -4.59 6.87
CA ASP A 207 -1.20 -5.33 8.14
C ASP A 207 -0.09 -6.39 8.16
N LEU A 208 0.67 -6.48 9.26
CA LEU A 208 1.86 -7.35 9.36
C LEU A 208 1.58 -8.77 9.90
N GLY A 209 0.75 -8.87 10.95
CA GLY A 209 0.55 -10.12 11.70
C GLY A 209 -0.87 -10.67 11.58
N SER A 210 -1.87 -9.86 11.93
CA SER A 210 -3.29 -10.20 11.75
C SER A 210 -3.92 -9.25 10.76
N ALA A 211 -4.53 -9.76 9.71
CA ALA A 211 -5.31 -8.97 8.77
C ALA A 211 -6.80 -9.22 8.97
N HIS A 212 -7.59 -8.13 8.90
CA HIS A 212 -9.04 -8.23 8.81
C HIS A 212 -9.43 -8.80 7.43
N CYS A 213 -10.44 -9.68 7.37
CA CYS A 213 -10.87 -10.30 6.10
C CYS A 213 -11.27 -9.29 5.02
N ALA A 214 -11.71 -8.10 5.41
CA ALA A 214 -12.02 -6.99 4.53
C ALA A 214 -10.90 -6.65 3.53
N TRP A 215 -9.63 -6.98 3.81
CA TRP A 215 -8.56 -6.84 2.81
C TRP A 215 -8.75 -7.68 1.54
N PHE A 216 -9.42 -8.82 1.64
CA PHE A 216 -9.36 -9.87 0.64
C PHE A 216 -10.48 -9.78 -0.40
N ALA A 217 -10.58 -8.65 -1.09
CA ALA A 217 -11.53 -8.51 -2.19
C ALA A 217 -11.06 -9.26 -3.45
N ASN A 218 -11.90 -10.17 -3.93
CA ASN A 218 -11.70 -10.83 -5.21
C ASN A 218 -12.03 -9.87 -6.36
N GLY A 219 -11.16 -9.81 -7.36
CA GLY A 219 -11.32 -8.95 -8.55
C GLY A 219 -10.17 -7.96 -8.78
N VAL A 220 -9.23 -7.85 -7.85
CA VAL A 220 -7.98 -7.10 -8.06
C VAL A 220 -7.05 -7.83 -9.04
N GLU A 221 -6.15 -7.08 -9.66
CA GLU A 221 -5.13 -7.59 -10.58
C GLU A 221 -4.05 -8.35 -9.80
N LYS A 222 -3.47 -7.68 -8.80
CA LYS A 222 -2.57 -8.29 -7.81
C LYS A 222 -2.89 -7.77 -6.40
N MET A 223 -2.60 -8.62 -5.42
CA MET A 223 -2.66 -8.33 -4.01
C MET A 223 -1.26 -8.53 -3.40
N PHE A 224 -0.70 -7.43 -2.92
CA PHE A 224 0.61 -7.39 -2.30
C PHE A 224 0.49 -7.61 -0.80
N VAL A 225 1.27 -8.56 -0.27
CA VAL A 225 1.26 -8.93 1.14
C VAL A 225 2.67 -8.89 1.73
N ALA A 226 2.77 -8.59 3.02
CA ALA A 226 4.06 -8.43 3.68
C ALA A 226 4.61 -9.71 4.34
N SER A 227 3.80 -10.76 4.50
CA SER A 227 4.23 -11.98 5.20
C SER A 227 3.50 -13.23 4.73
N ASN A 228 4.15 -14.39 4.93
CA ASN A 228 3.58 -15.71 4.67
C ASN A 228 2.26 -15.91 5.44
N GLN A 229 2.14 -15.35 6.64
CA GLN A 229 0.93 -15.41 7.44
C GLN A 229 -0.25 -14.73 6.74
N ILE A 230 -0.06 -13.50 6.25
CA ILE A 230 -1.11 -12.79 5.51
C ILE A 230 -1.40 -13.46 4.18
N ARG A 231 -0.38 -13.96 3.46
CA ARG A 231 -0.54 -14.76 2.24
C ARG A 231 -1.46 -15.96 2.48
N ASN A 232 -1.22 -16.70 3.56
CA ASN A 232 -2.04 -17.85 3.94
C ASN A 232 -3.47 -17.44 4.32
N LEU A 233 -3.66 -16.32 5.01
CA LEU A 233 -5.00 -15.79 5.30
C LEU A 233 -5.75 -15.39 4.02
N ALA A 234 -5.08 -14.74 3.08
CA ALA A 234 -5.67 -14.36 1.79
C ALA A 234 -6.15 -15.59 1.00
N LYS A 235 -5.36 -16.68 0.99
CA LYS A 235 -5.74 -17.94 0.35
C LYS A 235 -6.88 -18.66 1.07
N THR A 236 -6.76 -18.82 2.38
CA THR A 236 -7.67 -19.69 3.15
C THR A 236 -9.00 -19.02 3.50
N ARG A 237 -8.98 -17.73 3.83
CA ARG A 237 -10.17 -16.95 4.20
C ARG A 237 -10.70 -16.13 3.04
N GLY A 238 -9.82 -15.46 2.31
CA GLY A 238 -10.19 -14.61 1.18
C GLY A 238 -10.48 -15.37 -0.11
N HIS A 239 -10.00 -16.62 -0.21
CA HIS A 239 -10.03 -17.42 -1.44
C HIS A 239 -9.36 -16.71 -2.62
N VAL A 240 -8.35 -15.89 -2.35
CA VAL A 240 -7.57 -15.19 -3.38
C VAL A 240 -6.70 -16.21 -4.12
N PRO A 241 -6.75 -16.27 -5.46
CA PRO A 241 -5.90 -17.17 -6.24
C PRO A 241 -4.41 -16.89 -6.03
N ASP A 242 -3.58 -17.92 -6.09
CA ASP A 242 -2.15 -17.82 -5.79
C ASP A 242 -1.43 -16.92 -6.79
N GLU A 243 -1.81 -17.00 -8.06
CA GLU A 243 -1.31 -16.16 -9.15
C GLU A 243 -1.64 -14.68 -8.98
N LYS A 244 -2.60 -14.33 -8.11
CA LYS A 244 -2.94 -12.94 -7.78
C LYS A 244 -2.18 -12.42 -6.56
N LEU A 245 -1.47 -13.28 -5.82
CA LEU A 245 -0.72 -12.90 -4.63
C LEU A 245 0.73 -12.62 -4.98
N ALA A 246 1.27 -11.55 -4.44
CA ALA A 246 2.69 -11.21 -4.52
C ALA A 246 3.20 -10.79 -3.14
N GLN A 247 4.37 -11.28 -2.74
CA GLN A 247 4.92 -11.03 -1.40
C GLN A 247 6.20 -10.20 -1.50
N TYR A 248 6.08 -8.88 -1.32
CA TYR A 248 7.20 -7.92 -1.44
C TYR A 248 7.44 -7.09 -0.17
N GLY A 249 6.83 -7.47 0.96
CA GLY A 249 6.95 -6.69 2.19
C GLY A 249 6.02 -5.48 2.24
N LEU A 250 6.28 -4.57 3.19
CA LEU A 250 5.55 -3.29 3.29
C LEU A 250 6.25 -2.20 2.47
N PRO A 251 5.49 -1.31 1.83
CA PRO A 251 6.07 -0.13 1.20
C PRO A 251 6.67 0.79 2.28
N ILE A 252 7.97 1.03 2.16
CA ILE A 252 8.73 1.98 2.98
C ILE A 252 9.35 3.07 2.11
N ARG A 253 9.54 4.26 2.69
CA ARG A 253 10.15 5.38 1.96
C ARG A 253 11.52 4.97 1.45
N HIS A 254 11.88 5.44 0.26
CA HIS A 254 13.12 5.05 -0.42
C HIS A 254 14.35 5.23 0.48
N ASP A 255 14.44 6.35 1.19
CA ASP A 255 15.57 6.68 2.05
C ASP A 255 15.76 5.65 3.18
N PHE A 256 14.68 5.07 3.71
CA PHE A 256 14.79 3.98 4.69
C PHE A 256 15.35 2.70 4.07
N ALA A 257 14.99 2.40 2.81
CA ALA A 257 15.52 1.24 2.11
C ALA A 257 17.02 1.39 1.83
N VAL A 258 17.44 2.58 1.33
CA VAL A 258 18.86 2.92 1.12
C VAL A 258 19.62 2.80 2.43
N GLN A 259 19.07 3.33 3.53
CA GLN A 259 19.74 3.26 4.82
C GLN A 259 19.82 1.84 5.37
N ALA A 260 18.77 1.02 5.19
CA ALA A 260 18.78 -0.38 5.60
C ALA A 260 19.87 -1.18 4.87
N GLU A 261 20.03 -0.94 3.56
CA GLU A 261 21.08 -1.57 2.75
C GLU A 261 22.47 -1.11 3.19
N LEU A 262 22.66 0.18 3.47
CA LEU A 262 23.93 0.72 3.99
C LEU A 262 24.29 0.18 5.38
N MET A 263 23.29 -0.12 6.20
CA MET A 263 23.53 -0.71 7.53
C MET A 263 23.94 -2.17 7.45
N GLY A 264 23.55 -2.90 6.39
CA GLY A 264 23.77 -4.33 6.24
C GLY A 264 23.07 -5.17 7.32
N ASP A 265 23.37 -6.47 7.36
CA ASP A 265 22.97 -7.36 8.46
C ASP A 265 23.83 -7.08 9.69
N ARG A 266 23.60 -5.95 10.36
CA ARG A 266 24.08 -5.75 11.73
C ARG A 266 23.18 -6.56 12.67
N MET A 267 23.43 -7.87 12.70
CA MET A 267 23.02 -8.79 13.76
C MET A 267 24.23 -9.20 14.58
#